data_AF-A0A2V8QXT4-F1
#
_entry.id   AF-A0A2V8QXT4-F1
#
_cell.length_a   1.000
_cell.length_b   1.000
_cell.length_c   1.000
_cell.angle_alpha   90.00
_cell.angle_beta   90.00
_cell.angle_gamma   90.00
#
_symmetry.space_group_name_H-M   'P 1'
#
loop_
_entity.id
_entity.type
_entity.pdbx_description
1 polymer ?
#
loop_
_entity_poly.entity_id
_entity_poly.type
_entity_poly.pdbx_seq_one_letter_code
_entity_poly.pdbx_strand_id
1 'polypeptide(L)'
;YSFADILVQLVKEGAVPQSRVDEAVRRILLVKFELGLFDNAMPDASLKSRIGLPASRQLSLQAARESMTLLKNDDNLLPLDKNRKVLVTGPTADSLVALNNGWTYVWQGSEESLYPKDRLTIRRAVEERVGASNVTYVPGTRLVRPSGS
;
A
#
# COMPACT_ATOMS: atom_id res chain seq x y z
N TYR A 1 -0.79 7.06 34.29
CA TYR A 1 -1.41 5.76 34.58
C TYR A 1 -1.07 4.80 33.47
N SER A 2 -0.54 3.62 33.79
CA SER A 2 -0.30 2.56 32.81
C SER A 2 -1.52 1.66 32.72
N PHE A 3 -1.86 1.23 31.51
CA PHE A 3 -2.88 0.19 31.28
C PHE A 3 -2.63 -1.05 32.15
N ALA A 4 -1.36 -1.46 32.31
CA ALA A 4 -1.00 -2.65 33.07
C ALA A 4 -1.31 -2.52 34.56
N ASP A 5 -1.03 -1.37 35.17
CA ASP A 5 -1.26 -1.14 36.60
C ASP A 5 -2.76 -1.18 36.93
N ILE A 6 -3.57 -0.54 36.09
CA ILE A 6 -5.03 -0.55 36.23
C ILE A 6 -5.57 -1.98 36.07
N LEU A 7 -5.08 -2.73 35.08
CA LEU A 7 -5.53 -4.10 34.87
C LEU A 7 -5.19 -5.00 36.06
N VAL A 8 -3.98 -4.89 36.64
CA VAL A 8 -3.59 -5.63 37.83
C VAL A 8 -4.48 -5.28 39.02
N GLN A 9 -4.78 -3.99 39.22
CA GLN A 9 -5.68 -3.54 40.27
C GLN A 9 -7.08 -4.15 40.10
N LEU A 10 -7.65 -4.09 38.91
CA LEU A 10 -8.98 -4.65 38.62
C LEU A 10 -9.04 -6.17 38.85
N VAL A 11 -7.95 -6.89 38.61
CA VAL A 11 -7.87 -8.33 38.94
C VAL A 11 -7.85 -8.56 40.44
N LYS A 12 -7.03 -7.78 41.17
CA LYS A 12 -6.94 -7.87 42.65
C LYS A 12 -8.26 -7.50 43.33
N GLU A 13 -9.01 -6.56 42.76
CA GLU A 13 -10.33 -6.14 43.22
C GLU A 13 -11.45 -7.09 42.78
N GLY A 14 -11.15 -8.10 41.95
CA GLY A 14 -12.12 -9.08 41.46
C GLY A 14 -13.04 -8.56 40.34
N ALA A 15 -12.89 -7.30 39.92
CA ALA A 15 -13.62 -6.72 38.79
C ALA A 15 -13.26 -7.40 37.46
N VAL A 16 -12.04 -7.93 37.34
CA VAL A 16 -11.61 -8.80 36.24
C VAL A 16 -11.21 -10.17 36.81
N PRO A 17 -11.94 -11.26 36.48
CA PRO A 17 -11.58 -12.59 36.95
C PRO A 17 -10.20 -13.03 36.42
N GLN A 18 -9.39 -13.68 37.26
CA GLN A 18 -8.09 -14.26 36.85
C GLN A 18 -8.23 -15.18 35.63
N SER A 19 -9.32 -15.96 35.57
CA SER A 19 -9.60 -16.86 34.44
C SER A 19 -9.68 -16.13 33.09
N ARG A 20 -10.11 -14.85 33.08
CA ARG A 20 -10.14 -14.04 31.87
C ARG A 20 -8.74 -13.64 31.41
N VAL A 21 -7.84 -13.37 32.36
CA VAL A 21 -6.43 -13.11 32.08
C VAL A 21 -5.76 -14.38 31.58
N ASP A 22 -5.98 -15.52 32.26
CA ASP A 22 -5.42 -16.81 31.87
C ASP A 22 -5.85 -17.23 30.45
N GLU A 23 -7.12 -17.00 30.08
CA GLU A 23 -7.62 -17.23 28.72
C GLU A 23 -6.90 -16.36 27.69
N ALA A 24 -6.77 -15.06 27.95
CA ALA A 24 -6.10 -14.12 27.05
C ALA A 24 -4.62 -14.45 26.88
N VAL A 25 -3.92 -14.73 27.99
CA VAL A 25 -2.51 -15.12 27.99
C VAL A 25 -2.34 -16.46 27.26
N ARG A 26 -3.21 -17.45 27.47
CA ARG A 26 -3.16 -18.72 26.74
C ARG A 26 -3.23 -18.51 25.23
N ARG A 27 -4.11 -17.63 24.73
CA ARG A 27 -4.21 -17.31 23.29
C ARG A 27 -2.95 -16.62 22.76
N ILE A 28 -2.38 -15.68 23.51
CA ILE A 28 -1.14 -14.99 23.12
C ILE A 28 0.03 -15.99 23.07
N LEU A 29 0.17 -16.84 24.10
CA LEU A 29 1.24 -17.82 24.16
C LEU A 29 1.09 -18.89 23.08
N LEU A 30 -0.14 -19.36 22.81
CA LEU A 30 -0.41 -20.32 21.74
C LEU A 30 0.10 -19.81 20.39
N VAL A 31 -0.26 -18.59 19.99
CA VAL A 31 0.22 -18.02 18.72
C VAL A 31 1.75 -17.87 18.71
N LYS A 32 2.37 -17.50 19.84
CA LYS A 32 3.83 -17.44 19.92
C LYS A 32 4.50 -18.82 19.76
N PHE A 33 3.90 -19.87 20.30
CA PHE A 33 4.36 -21.25 20.11
C PHE A 33 4.16 -21.72 18.67
N GLU A 34 2.99 -21.49 18.07
CA GLU A 34 2.68 -21.87 16.68
C GLU A 34 3.60 -21.18 15.66
N LEU A 35 4.00 -19.93 15.94
CA LEU A 35 4.97 -19.18 15.14
C LEU A 35 6.44 -19.55 15.44
N GLY A 36 6.70 -20.44 16.40
CA GLY A 36 8.07 -20.85 16.77
C GLY A 36 8.90 -19.74 17.43
N LEU A 37 8.27 -18.71 18.00
CA LEU A 37 8.96 -17.53 18.55
C LEU A 37 9.73 -17.83 19.84
N PHE A 38 9.50 -18.98 20.48
CA PHE A 38 10.30 -19.45 21.62
C PHE A 38 11.65 -20.03 21.19
N ASP A 39 11.72 -20.60 19.98
CA ASP A 39 12.95 -21.16 19.42
C ASP A 39 13.71 -20.11 18.60
N ASN A 40 12.99 -19.27 17.85
CA ASN A 40 13.55 -18.26 16.95
C ASN A 40 12.86 -16.91 17.16
N ALA A 41 13.24 -16.21 18.23
CA ALA A 41 12.64 -14.92 18.59
C ALA A 41 13.06 -13.74 17.69
N MET A 42 14.20 -13.86 17.01
CA MET A 42 14.79 -12.78 16.23
C MET A 42 14.54 -12.98 14.73
N PRO A 43 14.28 -11.88 13.98
CA PRO A 43 14.12 -11.97 12.53
C PRO A 43 15.42 -12.38 11.86
N ASP A 44 15.31 -13.24 10.84
CA ASP A 44 16.44 -13.58 9.98
C ASP A 44 16.82 -12.39 9.09
N ALA A 45 18.01 -11.84 9.33
CA ALA A 45 18.55 -10.71 8.58
C ALA A 45 18.74 -11.02 7.08
N SER A 46 18.89 -12.31 6.71
CA SER A 46 19.03 -12.73 5.31
C SER A 46 17.80 -12.37 4.46
N LEU A 47 16.61 -12.34 5.08
CA LEU A 47 15.34 -12.06 4.42
C LEU A 47 15.24 -10.64 3.87
N LYS A 48 16.07 -9.70 4.35
CA LYS A 48 16.12 -8.32 3.82
C LYS A 48 16.39 -8.31 2.31
N SER A 49 17.21 -9.25 1.83
CA SER A 49 17.53 -9.42 0.40
C SER A 49 16.32 -9.83 -0.46
N ARG A 50 15.26 -10.36 0.16
CA ARG A 50 14.04 -10.81 -0.51
C ARG A 50 13.00 -9.70 -0.72
N ILE A 51 13.26 -8.48 -0.24
CA ILE A 51 12.33 -7.35 -0.37
C ILE A 51 12.41 -6.79 -1.79
N GLY A 52 11.26 -6.66 -2.45
CA GLY A 52 11.15 -5.98 -3.74
C GLY A 52 11.80 -6.73 -4.92
N LEU A 53 11.87 -8.07 -4.84
CA LEU A 53 12.40 -8.93 -5.90
C LEU A 53 11.66 -8.72 -7.24
N PRO A 54 12.33 -8.97 -8.38
CA PRO A 54 11.69 -8.88 -9.70
C PRO A 54 10.40 -9.72 -9.82
N ALA A 55 10.41 -10.94 -9.28
CA ALA A 55 9.24 -11.81 -9.26
C ALA A 55 8.05 -11.19 -8.50
N SER A 56 8.29 -10.57 -7.35
CA SER A 56 7.24 -9.87 -6.60
C SER A 56 6.68 -8.69 -7.39
N ARG A 57 7.54 -7.92 -8.06
CA ARG A 57 7.11 -6.79 -8.91
C ARG A 57 6.26 -7.26 -10.09
N GLN A 58 6.65 -8.37 -10.72
CA GLN A 58 5.89 -8.96 -11.83
C GLN A 58 4.51 -9.43 -11.37
N LEU A 59 4.43 -10.10 -10.22
CA LEU A 59 3.16 -10.53 -9.63
C LEU A 59 2.27 -9.33 -9.28
N SER A 60 2.82 -8.27 -8.66
CA SER A 60 2.07 -7.04 -8.39
C SER A 60 1.54 -6.37 -9.66
N LEU A 61 2.34 -6.35 -10.74
CA LEU A 61 1.90 -5.82 -12.03
C LEU A 61 0.76 -6.67 -12.65
N GLN A 62 0.83 -7.99 -12.51
CA GLN A 62 -0.24 -8.87 -12.95
C GLN A 62 -1.54 -8.62 -12.15
N ALA A 63 -1.44 -8.58 -10.82
CA ALA A 63 -2.59 -8.29 -9.96
C ALA A 63 -3.23 -6.94 -10.29
N ALA A 64 -2.43 -5.89 -10.54
CA ALA A 64 -2.93 -4.58 -10.96
C ALA A 64 -3.65 -4.62 -12.32
N ARG A 65 -3.20 -5.46 -13.25
CA ARG A 65 -3.86 -5.65 -14.56
C ARG A 65 -5.20 -6.37 -14.41
N GLU A 66 -5.24 -7.39 -13.57
CA GLU A 66 -6.44 -8.19 -13.31
C GLU A 66 -7.48 -7.46 -12.44
N SER A 67 -7.06 -6.47 -11.63
CA SER A 67 -7.97 -5.66 -10.82
C SER A 67 -8.68 -4.54 -11.58
N MET A 68 -8.22 -4.19 -12.79
CA MET A 68 -8.85 -3.15 -13.60
C MET A 68 -10.15 -3.66 -14.22
N THR A 69 -11.25 -2.94 -13.98
CA THR A 69 -12.56 -3.27 -14.56
C THR A 69 -12.87 -2.32 -15.73
N LEU A 70 -13.10 -2.87 -16.92
CA LEU A 70 -13.55 -2.12 -18.08
C LEU A 70 -15.06 -1.88 -18.01
N LEU A 71 -15.47 -0.67 -17.61
CA LEU A 71 -16.88 -0.32 -17.45
C LEU A 71 -17.55 0.10 -18.76
N LYS A 72 -16.79 0.67 -19.71
CA LYS A 72 -17.31 1.21 -20.98
C LYS A 72 -16.24 1.16 -22.06
N ASN A 73 -16.62 0.74 -23.27
CA ASN A 73 -15.73 0.70 -24.44
C ASN A 73 -16.52 0.88 -25.76
N ASP A 74 -17.05 2.08 -25.98
CA ASP A 74 -17.78 2.39 -27.22
C ASP A 74 -16.85 2.33 -28.42
N ASP A 75 -17.39 1.91 -29.57
CA ASP A 75 -16.69 1.82 -30.87
C ASP A 75 -15.37 1.03 -30.84
N ASN A 76 -15.22 0.12 -29.87
CA ASN A 76 -13.99 -0.63 -29.64
C ASN A 76 -12.75 0.27 -29.51
N LEU A 77 -12.89 1.42 -28.84
CA LEU A 77 -11.80 2.39 -28.68
C LEU A 77 -10.54 1.78 -28.05
N LEU A 78 -10.72 0.91 -27.05
CA LEU A 78 -9.64 0.16 -26.41
C LEU A 78 -9.49 -1.23 -27.04
N PRO A 79 -8.24 -1.71 -27.25
CA PRO A 79 -6.97 -1.08 -26.87
C PRO A 79 -6.55 0.08 -27.80
N LEU A 80 -5.88 1.09 -27.24
CA LEU A 80 -5.35 2.21 -28.03
C LEU A 80 -4.22 1.76 -28.95
N ASP A 81 -4.23 2.26 -30.19
CA ASP A 81 -3.09 2.14 -31.11
C ASP A 81 -1.86 2.91 -30.57
N LYS A 82 -0.70 2.26 -30.65
CA LYS A 82 0.55 2.77 -30.05
C LYS A 82 1.17 3.95 -30.79
N ASN A 83 0.78 4.17 -32.05
CA ASN A 83 1.27 5.26 -32.89
C ASN A 83 0.38 6.50 -32.79
N ARG A 84 -0.69 6.46 -31.98
CA ARG A 84 -1.54 7.63 -31.74
C ARG A 84 -0.82 8.67 -30.91
N LYS A 85 -1.07 9.94 -31.23
CA LYS A 85 -0.79 11.06 -30.32
C LYS A 85 -1.81 11.05 -29.20
N VAL A 86 -1.35 11.08 -27.95
CA VAL A 86 -2.16 10.94 -26.74
C VAL A 86 -2.03 12.20 -25.90
N LEU A 87 -3.17 12.80 -25.55
CA LEU A 87 -3.23 13.79 -24.48
C LEU A 87 -3.47 13.04 -23.15
N VAL A 88 -2.52 13.13 -22.23
CA VAL A 88 -2.71 12.70 -20.85
C VAL A 88 -3.16 13.91 -20.03
N THR A 89 -4.25 13.77 -19.28
CA THR A 89 -4.83 14.86 -18.47
C THR A 89 -5.40 14.31 -17.16
N GLY A 90 -5.80 15.21 -16.26
CA GLY A 90 -6.38 14.89 -14.97
C GLY A 90 -5.39 15.00 -13.81
N PRO A 91 -5.87 15.31 -12.59
CA PRO A 91 -5.02 15.66 -11.46
C PRO A 91 -4.27 14.48 -10.84
N THR A 92 -4.62 13.24 -11.21
CA THR A 92 -4.01 12.00 -10.71
C THR A 92 -3.06 11.35 -11.71
N ALA A 93 -3.00 11.86 -12.95
CA ALA A 93 -2.30 11.18 -14.04
C ALA A 93 -0.79 11.05 -13.80
N ASP A 94 -0.19 11.97 -13.05
CA ASP A 94 1.23 11.94 -12.71
C ASP A 94 1.47 11.91 -11.19
N SER A 95 0.75 11.05 -10.46
CA SER A 95 0.89 10.95 -9.00
C SER A 95 1.00 9.50 -8.52
N LEU A 96 2.08 9.19 -7.80
CA LEU A 96 2.21 7.90 -7.09
C LEU A 96 1.32 7.86 -5.85
N VAL A 97 1.07 9.00 -5.21
CA VAL A 97 0.14 9.10 -4.07
C VAL A 97 -1.26 8.69 -4.50
N ALA A 98 -1.75 9.18 -5.65
CA ALA A 98 -3.07 8.81 -6.15
C ALA A 98 -3.19 7.31 -6.50
N LEU A 99 -2.10 6.69 -6.96
CA LEU A 99 -2.07 5.26 -7.30
C LEU A 99 -2.04 4.34 -6.07
N ASN A 100 -1.47 4.78 -4.96
CA ASN A 100 -1.25 3.93 -3.79
C ASN A 100 -2.16 4.27 -2.59
N ASN A 101 -2.54 5.53 -2.44
CA ASN A 101 -3.39 6.04 -1.36
C ASN A 101 -2.83 5.73 0.05
N GLY A 102 -3.69 5.72 1.07
CA GLY A 102 -3.36 5.43 2.45
C GLY A 102 -2.66 4.08 2.65
N TRP A 103 -2.04 3.91 3.82
CA TRP A 103 -1.25 2.74 4.18
C TRP A 103 -0.03 2.48 3.30
N THR A 104 0.43 3.49 2.56
CA THR A 104 1.64 3.42 1.75
C THR A 104 2.64 4.47 2.22
N TYR A 105 3.76 4.01 2.78
CA TYR A 105 4.80 4.81 3.49
C TYR A 105 4.33 5.49 4.78
N VAL A 106 3.26 6.28 4.72
CA VAL A 106 2.60 6.89 5.89
C VAL A 106 1.13 6.49 5.93
N TRP A 107 0.48 6.66 7.08
CA TRP A 107 -0.92 6.28 7.27
C TRP A 107 -1.85 6.85 6.19
N GLN A 108 -1.75 8.15 5.92
CA GLN A 108 -2.55 8.83 4.90
C GLN A 108 -1.99 8.72 3.47
N GLY A 109 -0.84 8.03 3.28
CA GLY A 109 -0.19 7.90 1.97
C GLY A 109 0.38 9.19 1.39
N SER A 110 0.39 10.27 2.17
CA SER A 110 0.33 11.63 1.67
C SER A 110 1.68 12.31 1.46
N GLU A 111 2.78 11.66 1.89
CA GLU A 111 4.14 12.16 1.79
C GLU A 111 4.80 11.68 0.49
N GLU A 112 4.58 12.40 -0.61
CA GLU A 112 5.09 12.04 -1.93
C GLU A 112 6.62 11.90 -1.98
N SER A 113 7.35 12.64 -1.13
CA SER A 113 8.81 12.58 -1.03
C SER A 113 9.35 11.20 -0.61
N LEU A 114 8.53 10.36 0.03
CA LEU A 114 8.90 9.02 0.46
C LEU A 114 8.74 7.97 -0.65
N TYR A 115 8.03 8.30 -1.73
CA TYR A 115 7.80 7.37 -2.82
C TYR A 115 9.05 7.22 -3.70
N PRO A 116 9.36 6.02 -4.21
CA PRO A 116 10.53 5.81 -5.04
C PRO A 116 10.34 6.46 -6.40
N LYS A 117 11.30 7.31 -6.79
CA LYS A 117 11.24 8.12 -8.03
C LYS A 117 11.35 7.30 -9.31
N ASP A 118 11.80 6.04 -9.20
CA ASP A 118 11.93 5.05 -10.27
C ASP A 118 10.62 4.30 -10.56
N ARG A 119 9.52 4.61 -9.86
CA ARG A 119 8.20 4.04 -10.14
C ARG A 119 7.44 4.88 -11.15
N LEU A 120 6.68 4.18 -11.98
CA LEU A 120 5.89 4.79 -13.03
C LEU A 120 4.56 5.29 -12.47
N THR A 121 4.25 6.54 -12.80
CA THR A 121 2.90 7.08 -12.75
C THR A 121 2.14 6.65 -14.01
N ILE A 122 0.83 6.92 -14.09
CA ILE A 122 0.04 6.62 -15.30
C ILE A 122 0.62 7.34 -16.52
N ARG A 123 0.94 8.64 -16.38
CA ARG A 123 1.56 9.45 -17.44
C ARG A 123 2.85 8.81 -17.94
N ARG A 124 3.78 8.48 -17.04
CA ARG A 124 5.07 7.87 -17.41
C ARG A 124 4.89 6.49 -18.06
N ALA A 125 3.96 5.67 -17.56
CA ALA A 125 3.66 4.38 -18.16
C ALA A 125 3.08 4.51 -19.58
N VAL A 126 2.28 5.54 -19.85
CA VAL A 126 1.79 5.84 -21.21
C VAL A 126 2.94 6.31 -22.10
N GLU A 127 3.79 7.22 -21.63
CA GLU A 127 4.98 7.70 -22.35
C GLU A 127 5.92 6.55 -22.75
N GLU A 128 6.18 5.60 -21.85
CA GLU A 128 6.98 4.42 -22.17
C GLU A 128 6.31 3.52 -23.23
N ARG A 129 4.98 3.50 -23.28
CA ARG A 129 4.22 2.60 -24.15
C ARG A 129 4.05 3.11 -25.57
N VAL A 130 3.77 4.41 -25.73
CA VAL A 130 3.47 5.06 -27.03
C VAL A 130 4.59 5.98 -27.52
N GLY A 131 5.62 6.20 -26.69
CA GLY A 131 6.72 7.11 -26.95
C GLY A 131 6.42 8.52 -26.43
N ALA A 132 7.37 9.10 -25.68
CA ALA A 132 7.19 10.42 -25.05
C ALA A 132 6.89 11.54 -26.06
N SER A 133 7.41 11.46 -27.30
CA SER A 133 7.12 12.43 -28.37
C SER A 133 5.67 12.40 -28.86
N ASN A 134 4.95 11.30 -28.61
CA ASN A 134 3.53 11.15 -28.92
C ASN A 134 2.63 11.58 -27.77
N VAL A 135 3.18 11.94 -26.61
CA VAL A 135 2.39 12.33 -25.43
C VAL A 135 2.45 13.83 -25.22
N THR A 136 1.28 14.45 -25.09
CA THR A 136 1.14 15.79 -24.50
C THR A 136 0.54 15.62 -23.12
N TYR A 137 1.11 16.25 -22.09
CA TYR A 137 0.57 16.22 -20.75
C TYR A 137 0.06 17.60 -20.34
N VAL A 138 -1.23 17.68 -20.01
CA VAL A 138 -1.86 18.89 -19.45
C VAL A 138 -2.72 18.45 -18.26
N PRO A 139 -2.31 18.69 -17.00
CA PRO A 139 -3.08 18.23 -15.84
C PRO A 139 -4.49 18.84 -15.77
N GLY A 140 -4.66 20.07 -16.28
CA GLY A 140 -5.90 20.84 -16.24
C GLY A 140 -6.19 21.37 -14.84
N THR A 141 -6.41 20.47 -13.89
CA THR A 141 -6.62 20.77 -12.47
C THR A 141 -5.60 20.04 -11.58
N ARG A 142 -5.55 20.36 -10.29
CA ARG A 142 -4.66 19.74 -9.31
C ARG A 142 -5.44 19.40 -8.03
N LEU A 143 -5.07 18.29 -7.39
CA LEU A 143 -5.51 18.02 -6.04
C LEU A 143 -4.79 18.97 -5.09
N VAL A 144 -5.54 19.74 -4.31
CA VAL A 144 -5.01 20.64 -3.29
C VAL A 144 -5.48 20.12 -1.94
N ARG A 145 -4.53 19.84 -1.03
CA ARG A 145 -4.90 19.65 0.38
C ARG A 145 -5.00 21.02 1.03
N PRO A 146 -6.07 21.30 1.81
CA PRO A 146 -6.12 22.50 2.63
C PRO A 146 -4.92 22.54 3.59
N SER A 147 -4.29 23.70 3.73
CA SER A 147 -3.23 23.88 4.72
C SER A 147 -3.82 23.79 6.14
N GLY A 148 -3.36 22.83 6.95
CA GLY A 148 -3.68 22.74 8.38
C GLY A 148 -4.39 21.47 8.87
N SER A 149 -4.55 20.44 8.02
CA SER A 149 -5.05 19.11 8.40
C SER A 149 -3.94 18.07 8.45
#